data_AF-A0A0S8AZ34-F1
#
_entry.id   AF-A0A0S8AZ34-F1
#
_cell.length_a   1.000
_cell.length_b   1.000
_cell.length_c   1.000
_cell.angle_alpha   90.00
_cell.angle_beta   90.00
_cell.angle_gamma   90.00
#
_symmetry.space_group_name_H-M   'P 1'
#
loop_
_entity.id
_entity.type
_entity.pdbx_description
1 polymer ?
#
loop_
_entity_poly.entity_id
_entity_poly.type
_entity_poly.pdbx_seq_one_letter_code
_entity_poly.pdbx_strand_id
1 'polypeptide(L)'
;MLHNVIISAGGERILEWIEYAALAIEILAVVIIGVTIFHSVIRYSFQGIFQQESEGRYRELKMRLGRSLLLGLEILVAADIVRTVALEATLESVAILGLLVLIRTFLSWSLAVEMEGHWPWRSPNT
;
A
#
# COMPACT_ATOMS: atom_id res chain seq x y z
N MET A 1 21.60 5.80 37.79
CA MET A 1 20.15 5.67 38.07
C MET A 1 19.32 6.56 37.15
N LEU A 2 19.53 7.89 37.09
CA LEU A 2 18.71 8.80 36.23
C LEU A 2 18.97 8.66 34.72
N HIS A 3 20.18 8.24 34.30
CA HIS A 3 20.54 8.14 32.88
C HIS A 3 19.80 6.99 32.14
N ASN A 4 19.53 5.87 32.81
CA ASN A 4 18.80 4.74 32.19
C ASN A 4 17.31 5.05 32.01
N VAL A 5 16.70 5.80 32.94
CA VAL A 5 15.28 6.19 32.87
C VAL A 5 15.03 7.17 31.73
N ILE A 6 15.98 8.08 31.43
CA ILE A 6 15.86 9.03 30.33
C ILE A 6 16.02 8.32 28.97
N ILE A 7 16.89 7.31 28.88
CA ILE A 7 17.08 6.53 27.65
C ILE A 7 15.88 5.61 27.39
N SER A 8 15.31 4.96 28.41
CA SER A 8 14.11 4.12 28.25
C SER A 8 12.87 4.97 27.95
N ALA A 9 12.65 6.07 28.68
CA ALA A 9 11.52 6.99 28.42
C ALA A 9 11.68 7.79 27.12
N GLY A 10 12.91 7.95 26.62
CA GLY A 10 13.20 8.51 25.31
C GLY A 10 12.86 7.53 24.19
N GLY A 11 13.28 6.28 24.34
CA GLY A 11 13.01 5.18 23.41
C GLY A 11 11.51 4.93 23.24
N GLU A 12 10.78 4.72 24.35
CA GLU A 12 9.32 4.46 24.31
C GLU A 12 8.55 5.57 23.58
N ARG A 13 8.87 6.85 23.84
CA ARG A 13 8.23 7.98 23.15
C ARG A 13 8.53 7.98 21.65
N ILE A 14 9.77 7.72 21.26
CA ILE A 14 10.15 7.67 19.84
C ILE A 14 9.38 6.55 19.12
N LEU A 15 9.23 5.39 19.75
CA LEU A 15 8.45 4.28 19.20
C LEU A 15 6.98 4.66 19.00
N GLU A 16 6.34 5.28 19.99
CA GLU A 16 4.95 5.77 19.85
C GLU A 16 4.80 6.75 18.68
N TRP A 17 5.70 7.74 18.55
CA TRP A 17 5.67 8.68 17.43
C TRP A 17 5.84 8.00 16.07
N ILE A 18 6.71 6.98 15.99
CA ILE A 18 6.92 6.24 14.74
C ILE A 18 5.68 5.39 14.40
N GLU A 19 5.07 4.73 15.38
CA GLU A 19 3.83 3.98 15.16
C GLU A 19 2.69 4.87 14.68
N TYR A 20 2.52 6.05 15.28
CA TYR A 20 1.53 7.03 14.81
C TYR A 20 1.83 7.53 13.39
N ALA A 21 3.10 7.75 13.05
CA ALA A 21 3.49 8.15 11.71
C ALA A 21 3.18 7.04 10.68
N ALA A 22 3.54 5.79 10.97
CA ALA A 22 3.25 4.65 10.11
C ALA A 22 1.73 4.47 9.90
N LEU A 23 0.95 4.58 10.99
CA LEU A 23 -0.51 4.49 10.93
C LEU A 23 -1.12 5.63 10.11
N ALA A 24 -0.61 6.86 10.26
CA ALA A 24 -1.08 8.00 9.48
C ALA A 24 -0.84 7.80 7.97
N ILE A 25 0.33 7.28 7.59
CA ILE A 25 0.66 6.96 6.19
C ILE A 25 -0.27 5.85 5.66
N GLU A 26 -0.53 4.82 6.46
CA GLU A 26 -1.43 3.73 6.10
C GLU A 26 -2.87 4.23 5.88
N ILE A 27 -3.41 5.03 6.81
CA ILE A 27 -4.73 5.63 6.68
C ILE A 27 -4.81 6.49 5.41
N LEU A 28 -3.79 7.31 5.14
CA LEU A 28 -3.74 8.14 3.94
C LEU A 28 -3.79 7.29 2.66
N ALA A 29 -3.01 6.21 2.58
CA ALA A 29 -3.02 5.29 1.44
C ALA A 29 -4.41 4.67 1.24
N VAL A 30 -5.02 4.15 2.32
CA VAL A 30 -6.35 3.54 2.29
C VAL A 30 -7.41 4.55 1.82
N VAL A 31 -7.35 5.79 2.30
CA VAL A 31 -8.26 6.86 1.87
C VAL A 31 -8.10 7.17 0.38
N ILE A 32 -6.87 7.32 -0.12
CA ILE A 32 -6.62 7.60 -1.54
C ILE A 32 -7.15 6.47 -2.43
N ILE A 33 -6.85 5.21 -2.07
CA ILE A 33 -7.34 4.03 -2.79
C ILE A 33 -8.87 4.00 -2.76
N GLY A 34 -9.47 4.13 -1.58
CA GLY A 34 -10.91 4.07 -1.37
C GLY A 34 -11.66 5.14 -2.15
N VAL A 35 -11.22 6.39 -2.08
CA VAL A 35 -11.81 7.52 -2.82
C VAL A 35 -11.73 7.28 -4.32
N THR A 36 -10.59 6.79 -4.82
CA THR A 36 -10.39 6.56 -6.26
C THR A 36 -11.27 5.43 -6.77
N ILE A 37 -11.39 4.32 -6.03
CA ILE A 37 -12.29 3.21 -6.33
C ILE A 37 -13.74 3.72 -6.33
N PHE A 38 -14.15 4.40 -5.27
CA PHE A 38 -15.52 4.90 -5.11
C PHE A 38 -15.92 5.85 -6.24
N HIS A 39 -15.07 6.84 -6.54
CA HIS A 39 -15.32 7.78 -7.63
C HIS A 39 -15.39 7.08 -9.00
N SER A 40 -14.54 6.08 -9.24
CA SER A 40 -14.52 5.32 -10.50
C SER A 40 -15.78 4.46 -10.66
N VAL A 41 -16.23 3.80 -9.60
CA VAL A 41 -17.46 2.99 -9.59
C VAL A 41 -18.68 3.86 -9.82
N ILE A 42 -18.82 4.97 -9.07
CA ILE A 42 -19.92 5.93 -9.25
C ILE A 42 -20.00 6.38 -10.70
N ARG A 43 -18.88 6.86 -11.25
CA ARG A 43 -18.87 7.39 -12.62
C ARG A 43 -19.26 6.30 -13.64
N TYR A 44 -18.78 5.07 -13.46
CA TYR A 44 -19.14 3.93 -14.31
C TYR A 44 -20.63 3.59 -14.22
N SER A 45 -21.20 3.55 -13.00
CA SER A 45 -22.62 3.27 -12.78
C SER A 45 -23.54 4.36 -13.35
N PHE A 46 -23.20 5.64 -13.18
CA PHE A 46 -24.00 6.74 -13.72
C PHE A 46 -23.91 6.86 -15.25
N GLN A 47 -22.76 6.57 -15.86
CA GLN A 47 -22.58 6.62 -17.32
C GLN A 47 -23.00 5.32 -18.03
N GLY A 48 -23.06 4.20 -17.31
CA GLY A 48 -23.51 2.90 -17.82
C GLY A 48 -24.99 2.87 -18.23
N ILE A 49 -25.79 3.83 -17.76
CA ILE A 49 -27.21 3.93 -18.08
C ILE A 49 -27.45 4.50 -19.50
N PHE A 50 -26.47 5.17 -20.13
CA PHE A 50 -26.72 5.94 -21.35
C PHE A 50 -26.05 5.44 -22.66
N GLN A 51 -25.01 4.58 -22.65
CA GLN A 51 -24.31 4.15 -23.89
C GLN A 51 -23.73 2.73 -23.87
N GLN A 52 -23.71 2.08 -25.05
CA GLN A 52 -23.43 0.65 -25.30
C GLN A 52 -21.98 0.32 -25.71
N GLU A 53 -21.04 1.28 -25.64
CA GLU A 53 -19.61 1.07 -25.94
C GLU A 53 -18.88 0.47 -24.71
N SER A 54 -19.04 -0.83 -24.42
CA SER A 54 -18.63 -1.42 -23.12
C SER A 54 -17.13 -1.74 -23.02
N GLU A 55 -16.46 -2.11 -24.11
CA GLU A 55 -15.08 -2.60 -24.05
C GLU A 55 -14.04 -1.51 -23.73
N GLY A 56 -14.14 -0.34 -24.37
CA GLY A 56 -13.21 0.77 -24.13
C GLY A 56 -13.31 1.32 -22.70
N ARG A 57 -14.52 1.38 -22.13
CA ARG A 57 -14.78 1.87 -20.77
C ARG A 57 -14.27 0.92 -19.69
N TYR A 58 -14.42 -0.39 -19.89
CA TYR A 58 -13.86 -1.38 -18.96
C TYR A 58 -12.33 -1.31 -18.93
N ARG A 59 -11.70 -1.07 -20.08
CA ARG A 59 -10.24 -0.88 -20.18
C ARG A 59 -9.78 0.37 -19.43
N GLU A 60 -10.48 1.49 -19.60
CA GLU A 60 -10.18 2.74 -18.90
C GLU A 60 -10.37 2.61 -17.38
N LEU A 61 -11.44 1.93 -16.93
CA LEU A 61 -11.68 1.63 -15.53
C LEU A 61 -10.52 0.81 -14.94
N LYS A 62 -10.10 -0.28 -15.60
CA LYS A 62 -8.95 -1.10 -15.17
C LYS A 62 -7.67 -0.28 -15.07
N MET A 63 -7.38 0.59 -16.05
CA MET A 63 -6.19 1.44 -16.01
C MET A 63 -6.22 2.45 -14.85
N ARG A 64 -7.36 3.10 -14.59
CA ARG A 64 -7.52 4.06 -13.49
C ARG A 64 -7.37 3.37 -12.13
N LEU A 65 -8.06 2.24 -11.94
CA LEU A 65 -7.98 1.45 -10.72
C LEU A 65 -6.55 0.97 -10.47
N GLY A 66 -5.93 0.40 -11.49
CA GLY A 66 -4.56 -0.08 -11.40
C GLY A 66 -3.57 1.03 -11.03
N ARG A 67 -3.63 2.20 -11.70
CA ARG A 67 -2.74 3.33 -11.38
C ARG A 67 -2.93 3.84 -9.95
N SER A 68 -4.17 3.89 -9.47
CA SER A 68 -4.45 4.29 -8.09
C SER A 68 -3.91 3.29 -7.06
N LEU A 69 -3.94 2.01 -7.41
CA LEU A 69 -3.51 0.94 -6.52
C LEU A 69 -1.98 0.83 -6.50
N LEU A 70 -1.28 1.05 -7.61
CA LEU A 70 0.17 1.24 -7.65
C LEU A 70 0.62 2.41 -6.77
N LEU A 71 -0.04 3.57 -6.88
CA LEU A 71 0.28 4.73 -6.04
C LEU A 71 0.01 4.45 -4.56
N GLY A 72 -1.09 3.75 -4.26
CA GLY A 72 -1.38 3.28 -2.91
C GLY A 72 -0.30 2.33 -2.37
N LEU A 73 0.21 1.43 -3.21
CA LEU A 73 1.31 0.52 -2.86
C LEU A 73 2.61 1.28 -2.57
N GLU A 74 2.98 2.28 -3.36
CA GLU A 74 4.14 3.15 -3.11
C GLU A 74 4.07 3.81 -1.72
N ILE A 75 2.91 4.39 -1.38
CA ILE A 75 2.69 5.03 -0.08
C ILE A 75 2.73 4.00 1.06
N LEU A 76 2.09 2.85 0.86
CA LEU A 76 2.15 1.78 1.85
C LEU A 76 3.62 1.37 2.08
N VAL A 77 4.50 1.39 1.07
CA VAL A 77 5.89 0.86 1.20
C VAL A 77 6.65 1.74 2.19
N ALA A 78 6.40 3.04 2.13
CA ALA A 78 6.91 3.98 3.12
C ALA A 78 6.44 3.63 4.54
N ALA A 79 5.17 3.28 4.74
CA ALA A 79 4.66 2.87 6.05
C ALA A 79 5.40 1.64 6.61
N ASP A 80 5.69 0.65 5.77
CA ASP A 80 6.41 -0.55 6.20
C ASP A 80 7.88 -0.29 6.52
N ILE A 81 8.56 0.57 5.75
CA ILE A 81 9.93 0.98 6.08
C ILE A 81 9.97 1.70 7.43
N VAL A 82 8.99 2.59 7.68
CA VAL A 82 8.87 3.29 8.97
C VAL A 82 8.67 2.29 10.12
N ARG A 83 7.83 1.27 9.91
CA ARG A 83 7.55 0.22 10.90
C ARG A 83 8.75 -0.69 11.16
N THR A 84 9.55 -1.05 10.15
CA THR A 84 10.73 -1.91 10.35
C THR A 84 11.87 -1.22 11.09
N VAL A 85 12.01 0.10 10.96
CA VAL A 85 13.04 0.87 11.68
C VAL A 85 12.73 1.02 13.17
N ALA A 86 11.45 1.02 13.56
CA ALA A 86 11.04 1.17 14.96
C ALA A 86 11.12 -0.11 15.79
N LEU A 87 11.01 -1.30 15.20
CA LEU A 87 10.80 -2.51 16.01
C LEU A 87 12.12 -3.07 16.56
N GLU A 88 12.25 -3.11 17.89
CA GLU A 88 13.28 -3.92 18.56
C GLU A 88 13.03 -5.40 18.24
N ALA A 89 13.99 -6.02 17.57
CA ALA A 89 13.83 -7.34 16.96
C ALA A 89 13.75 -8.47 17.99
N THR A 90 12.54 -8.74 18.51
CA THR A 90 12.22 -10.04 19.16
C THR A 90 11.87 -11.08 18.08
N LEU A 91 12.13 -12.37 18.33
CA LEU A 91 11.84 -13.43 17.35
C LEU A 91 10.37 -13.47 16.91
N GLU A 92 9.44 -13.18 17.82
CA GLU A 92 8.00 -13.14 17.53
C GLU A 92 7.63 -11.92 16.68
N SER A 93 8.10 -10.73 17.07
CA SER A 93 7.85 -9.50 16.32
C SER A 93 8.45 -9.57 14.91
N VAL A 94 9.65 -10.13 14.77
CA VAL A 94 10.30 -10.35 13.46
C VAL A 94 9.52 -11.34 12.60
N ALA A 95 8.96 -12.40 13.19
CA ALA A 95 8.15 -13.37 12.45
C ALA A 95 6.86 -12.74 11.90
N ILE A 96 6.14 -11.96 12.71
CA ILE A 96 4.92 -11.25 12.28
C ILE A 96 5.25 -10.23 11.19
N LEU A 97 6.29 -9.41 11.38
CA LEU A 97 6.74 -8.45 10.38
C LEU A 97 7.16 -9.14 9.09
N GLY A 98 7.95 -10.20 9.19
CA GLY A 98 8.40 -10.98 8.04
C GLY A 98 7.22 -11.52 7.23
N LEU A 99 6.18 -12.02 7.91
CA LEU A 99 4.94 -12.46 7.27
C LEU A 99 4.19 -11.31 6.59
N LEU A 100 4.05 -10.16 7.26
CA LEU A 100 3.39 -8.98 6.68
C LEU A 100 4.11 -8.49 5.41
N VAL A 101 5.44 -8.38 5.46
CA VAL A 101 6.26 -7.99 4.31
C VAL A 101 6.14 -9.01 3.17
N LEU A 102 6.08 -10.31 3.49
CA LEU A 102 5.87 -11.39 2.50
C LEU A 102 4.52 -11.25 1.79
N ILE A 103 3.43 -11.10 2.56
CA ILE A 103 2.07 -10.93 2.02
C ILE A 103 2.05 -9.70 1.12
N ARG A 104 2.60 -8.59 1.58
CA ARG A 104 2.66 -7.35 0.83
C ARG A 104 3.42 -7.51 -0.48
N THR A 105 4.61 -8.09 -0.43
CA THR A 105 5.44 -8.27 -1.62
C THR A 105 4.70 -9.12 -2.65
N PHE A 106 4.05 -10.19 -2.19
CA PHE A 106 3.24 -11.05 -3.05
C PHE A 106 2.04 -10.32 -3.66
N LEU A 107 1.26 -9.58 -2.86
CA LEU A 107 0.10 -8.83 -3.35
C LEU A 107 0.49 -7.71 -4.32
N SER A 108 1.52 -6.93 -3.95
CA SER A 108 2.06 -5.86 -4.80
C SER A 108 2.51 -6.41 -6.15
N TRP A 109 3.17 -7.57 -6.15
CA TRP A 109 3.68 -8.21 -7.36
C TRP A 109 2.58 -8.83 -8.21
N SER A 110 1.63 -9.56 -7.59
CA SER A 110 0.47 -10.12 -8.27
C SER A 110 -0.33 -9.04 -9.00
N LEU A 111 -0.48 -7.88 -8.36
CA LEU A 111 -1.21 -6.77 -8.93
C LEU A 111 -0.47 -6.10 -10.10
N ALA A 112 0.84 -5.89 -9.96
CA ALA A 112 1.68 -5.38 -11.05
C ALA A 112 1.59 -6.29 -12.29
N VAL A 113 1.66 -7.61 -12.09
CA VAL A 113 1.54 -8.61 -13.17
C VAL A 113 0.15 -8.59 -13.82
N GLU A 114 -0.93 -8.48 -13.03
CA GLU A 114 -2.28 -8.39 -13.59
C GLU A 114 -2.47 -7.13 -14.45
N MET A 115 -1.87 -6.01 -14.04
CA MET A 115 -1.95 -4.75 -14.77
C MET A 115 -1.10 -4.73 -16.04
N GLU A 116 0.13 -5.23 -15.99
CA GLU A 116 1.08 -5.22 -17.10
C GLU A 116 0.84 -6.37 -18.08
N GLY A 117 0.18 -7.45 -17.64
CA GLY A 117 -0.11 -8.63 -18.45
C GLY A 117 1.12 -9.50 -18.77
N HIS A 118 2.30 -9.11 -18.27
CA HIS A 118 3.53 -9.86 -18.36
C HIS A 118 4.27 -9.81 -17.03
N TRP A 119 5.14 -10.79 -16.80
CA TRP A 119 6.01 -10.78 -15.62
C TRP A 119 7.02 -9.63 -15.70
N PRO A 120 7.38 -8.98 -14.58
CA PRO A 120 8.28 -7.81 -14.59
C PRO A 120 9.70 -8.11 -15.10
N TRP A 121 10.12 -9.38 -15.15
CA TRP A 121 11.40 -9.80 -15.73
C TRP A 121 11.32 -10.19 -17.20
N ARG A 122 10.15 -10.07 -17.84
CA ARG A 122 10.07 -10.16 -19.31
C ARG A 122 10.41 -8.79 -19.87
N SER A 123 11.63 -8.67 -20.43
CA SER A 123 11.96 -7.52 -21.26
C SER A 123 10.95 -7.40 -22.41
N PRO A 124 10.48 -6.18 -22.75
CA PRO A 124 9.70 -5.98 -23.96
C PRO A 124 10.58 -6.38 -25.15
N ASN A 125 10.33 -7.56 -25.70
CA ASN A 125 10.85 -7.96 -26.98
C ASN A 125 10.16 -7.08 -28.03
N THR A 126 10.89 -6.04 -28.44
CA THR A 126 10.63 -5.18 -29.61
C THR A 126 10.33 -6.00 -30.85
#